data_AF-A0A9Q1LNT1-F1
#
_entry.id   AF-A0A9Q1LNT1-F1
#
_cell.length_a   1.000
_cell.length_b   1.000
_cell.length_c   1.000
_cell.angle_alpha   90.00
_cell.angle_beta   90.00
_cell.angle_gamma   90.00
#
_symmetry.space_group_name_H-M   'P 1'
#
loop_
_entity.id
_entity.type
_entity.pdbx_description
1 polymer ?
#
loop_
_entity_poly.entity_id
_entity_poly.type
_entity_poly.pdbx_seq_one_letter_code
_entity_poly.pdbx_strand_id
1 'polypeptide(L)'
;MVWCGSCYWGGIFVLTGLEANQEAGPSVVLSYVVSGVSSLLSVFCYTEFAVEIPVAGGSFAYLRVELGDFVAFIAAGNILLEYVIAGAAVARTLTSYFATLLNFN
;
A
#
# COMPACT_ATOMS: atom_id res chain seq x y z
N MET A 1 10.50 6.02 11.49
CA MET A 1 10.89 6.84 10.32
C MET A 1 10.84 6.08 8.99
N VAL A 2 11.14 4.77 8.92
CA VAL A 2 11.14 4.01 7.64
C VAL A 2 9.76 3.96 6.96
N TRP A 3 8.68 3.82 7.72
CA TRP A 3 7.31 3.74 7.20
C TRP A 3 6.85 4.94 6.38
N CYS A 4 7.21 6.16 6.80
CA CYS A 4 6.79 7.37 6.10
C CYS A 4 7.38 7.40 4.68
N GLY A 5 8.63 6.95 4.48
CA GLY A 5 9.23 6.88 3.15
C GLY A 5 8.54 5.89 2.20
N SER A 6 8.02 4.77 2.74
CA SER A 6 7.34 3.76 1.94
C SER A 6 5.93 4.17 1.51
N CYS A 7 5.20 4.92 2.33
CA CYS A 7 3.80 5.32 2.03
C CYS A 7 3.68 6.40 0.95
N TYR A 8 4.68 7.27 0.81
CA TYR A 8 4.63 8.40 -0.13
C TYR A 8 5.06 8.06 -1.57
N TRP A 9 5.42 6.81 -1.84
CA TRP A 9 6.11 6.47 -3.08
C TRP A 9 5.19 6.10 -4.24
N GLY A 10 5.45 6.70 -5.42
CA GLY A 10 4.95 6.33 -6.76
C GLY A 10 3.47 6.55 -7.02
N GLY A 11 2.60 6.00 -6.16
CA GLY A 11 1.16 5.96 -6.39
C GLY A 11 0.50 7.33 -6.34
N ILE A 12 0.78 8.10 -5.28
CA ILE A 12 0.15 9.41 -5.05
C ILE A 12 0.55 10.42 -6.14
N PHE A 13 1.76 10.34 -6.69
CA PHE A 13 2.24 11.34 -7.66
C PHE A 13 1.80 11.06 -9.11
N VAL A 14 1.64 9.78 -9.50
CA VAL A 14 1.20 9.42 -10.87
C VAL A 14 -0.30 9.21 -10.94
N LEU A 15 -0.87 8.40 -10.05
CA LEU A 15 -2.30 8.05 -10.11
C LEU A 15 -3.19 9.24 -9.81
N THR A 16 -2.82 10.11 -8.84
CA THR A 16 -3.61 11.32 -8.58
C THR A 16 -3.64 12.26 -9.78
N GLY A 17 -2.55 12.37 -10.54
CA GLY A 17 -2.50 13.19 -11.76
C GLY A 17 -3.38 12.62 -12.88
N LEU A 18 -3.38 11.29 -13.04
CA LEU A 18 -4.21 10.60 -14.04
C LEU A 18 -5.71 10.68 -13.69
N GLU A 19 -6.09 10.40 -12.44
CA GLU A 19 -7.49 10.40 -12.01
C GLU A 19 -8.07 11.82 -11.87
N ALA A 20 -7.24 12.81 -11.51
CA ALA A 20 -7.65 14.20 -11.55
C ALA A 20 -7.92 14.69 -12.99
N ASN A 21 -7.23 14.12 -13.99
CA ASN A 21 -7.41 14.49 -15.40
C ASN A 21 -8.58 13.77 -16.06
N GLN A 22 -8.80 12.49 -15.73
CA GLN A 22 -9.76 11.64 -16.44
C GLN A 22 -11.14 11.49 -15.75
N GLU A 23 -11.22 11.46 -14.42
CA GLU A 23 -12.43 10.95 -13.75
C GLU A 23 -13.17 11.92 -12.83
N ALA A 24 -12.50 12.78 -12.03
CA ALA A 24 -13.19 13.31 -10.84
C ALA A 24 -13.05 14.81 -10.52
N GLY A 25 -12.17 15.57 -11.17
CA GLY A 25 -11.94 16.97 -10.78
C GLY A 25 -11.71 17.11 -9.25
N PRO A 26 -12.26 18.11 -8.54
CA PRO A 26 -12.04 18.29 -7.10
C PRO A 26 -12.61 17.16 -6.20
N SER A 27 -13.40 16.21 -6.75
CA SER A 27 -14.02 15.13 -5.97
C SER A 27 -13.03 14.04 -5.52
N VAL A 28 -11.82 13.98 -6.08
CA VAL A 28 -10.76 13.04 -5.64
C VAL A 28 -10.43 13.24 -4.15
N VAL A 29 -10.54 14.47 -3.65
CA VAL A 29 -10.28 14.81 -2.25
C VAL A 29 -11.25 14.09 -1.31
N LEU A 30 -12.53 13.97 -1.67
CA LEU A 30 -13.51 13.24 -0.86
C LEU A 30 -13.19 11.74 -0.78
N SER A 31 -12.74 11.14 -1.89
CA SER A 31 -12.31 9.73 -1.92
C SER A 31 -11.10 9.47 -1.00
N TYR A 32 -10.13 10.38 -1.02
CA TYR A 32 -8.97 10.30 -0.12
C TYR A 32 -9.35 10.45 1.35
N VAL A 33 -10.30 11.33 1.68
CA VAL A 33 -10.78 11.48 3.07
C VAL A 33 -11.43 10.18 3.56
N VAL A 34 -12.31 9.57 2.76
CA VAL A 34 -12.98 8.31 3.13
C VAL A 34 -11.96 7.16 3.27
N SER A 35 -11.02 7.05 2.34
CA SER A 35 -9.93 6.06 2.39
C SER A 35 -9.01 6.27 3.61
N GLY A 36 -8.74 7.54 3.96
CA GLY A 36 -7.99 7.91 5.15
C GLY A 36 -8.69 7.47 6.44
N VAL A 37 -10.00 7.71 6.56
CA VAL A 37 -10.77 7.26 7.73
C VAL A 37 -10.78 5.73 7.84
N SER A 38 -10.93 5.01 6.72
CA SER A 38 -10.89 3.55 6.72
C SER A 38 -9.52 3.00 7.16
N SER A 39 -8.42 3.58 6.68
CA SER A 39 -7.07 3.13 7.05
C SER A 39 -6.74 3.43 8.51
N LEU A 40 -7.23 4.55 9.08
CA LEU A 40 -7.07 4.85 10.51
C LEU A 40 -7.70 3.78 11.39
N LEU A 41 -8.89 3.30 11.03
CA LEU A 41 -9.56 2.23 11.79
C LEU A 41 -8.76 0.93 11.73
N SER A 42 -8.24 0.56 10.54
CA SER A 42 -7.38 -0.62 10.39
C SER A 42 -6.07 -0.50 11.19
N VAL A 43 -5.43 0.67 11.20
CA VAL A 43 -4.21 0.92 12.00
C VAL A 43 -4.49 0.77 13.49
N PHE A 44 -5.66 1.18 13.96
CA PHE A 44 -6.05 1.01 15.37
C PHE A 44 -6.13 -0.47 15.75
N CYS A 45 -6.77 -1.30 14.91
CA CYS A 45 -6.82 -2.75 15.11
C CYS A 45 -5.43 -3.39 15.07
N TYR A 46 -4.58 -3.03 14.10
CA TYR A 46 -3.21 -3.54 14.03
C TYR A 46 -2.35 -3.13 15.23
N THR A 47 -2.61 -1.96 15.82
CA THR A 47 -1.88 -1.47 16.99
C THR A 47 -2.22 -2.30 18.24
N GLU A 48 -3.49 -2.70 18.40
CA GLU A 48 -3.91 -3.59 19.48
C GLU A 48 -3.18 -4.94 19.42
N PHE A 49 -3.18 -5.58 18.24
CA PHE A 49 -2.44 -6.83 18.03
C PHE A 49 -0.92 -6.67 18.23
N ALA A 50 -0.35 -5.55 17.80
CA ALA A 50 1.08 -5.28 17.95
C ALA A 50 1.51 -5.08 19.42
N VAL A 51 0.59 -4.63 20.30
CA VAL A 51 0.86 -4.50 21.73
C VAL A 51 0.75 -5.86 22.44
N GLU A 52 -0.16 -6.72 22.01
CA GLU A 52 -0.39 -8.03 22.63
C GLU A 52 0.73 -9.05 22.32
N ILE A 53 1.32 -9.00 21.12
CA ILE A 53 2.34 -9.95 20.70
C ILE A 53 3.60 -9.21 20.19
N PRO A 54 4.55 -8.83 21.08
CA PRO A 54 5.72 -8.04 20.71
C PRO A 54 6.82 -8.92 20.09
N VAL A 55 6.46 -9.70 19.06
CA VAL A 55 7.40 -10.51 18.28
C VAL A 55 7.76 -9.79 16.99
N ALA A 56 9.05 -9.84 16.63
CA ALA A 56 9.56 -9.33 15.37
C ALA A 56 9.15 -10.27 14.22
N GLY A 57 7.87 -10.23 13.85
CA GLY A 57 7.30 -10.86 12.67
C GLY A 57 6.11 -10.01 12.28
N GLY A 58 6.07 -9.53 11.04
CA GLY A 58 4.99 -8.65 10.55
C GLY A 58 3.60 -9.33 10.59
N SER A 59 2.65 -8.81 9.82
CA SER A 59 1.26 -9.32 9.69
C SER A 59 1.14 -10.86 9.59
N PHE A 60 2.16 -11.55 9.06
CA PHE A 60 2.25 -13.00 9.00
C PHE A 60 2.35 -13.74 10.34
N ALA A 61 3.06 -13.18 11.33
CA ALA A 61 3.20 -13.83 12.63
C ALA A 61 1.87 -13.81 13.40
N TYR A 62 1.12 -12.70 13.28
CA TYR A 62 -0.22 -12.55 13.86
C TYR A 62 -1.23 -13.54 13.24
N LEU A 63 -1.27 -13.63 11.90
CA LEU A 63 -2.17 -14.56 11.18
C LEU A 63 -1.88 -16.04 11.47
N ARG A 64 -0.61 -16.39 11.71
CA ARG A 64 -0.24 -17.77 12.06
C ARG A 64 -0.69 -18.16 13.47
N VAL A 65 -0.70 -17.21 14.41
CA VAL A 65 -1.12 -17.44 15.80
C VAL A 65 -2.63 -17.54 15.92
N GLU A 66 -3.40 -16.75 15.17
CA GLU A 66 -4.86 -16.68 15.32
C GLU A 66 -5.67 -17.63 14.41
N LEU A 67 -5.29 -17.84 13.14
CA LEU A 67 -6.14 -18.54 12.15
C LEU A 67 -5.62 -19.91 11.69
N GLY A 68 -4.45 -20.34 12.16
CA GLY A 68 -3.87 -21.64 11.83
C GLY A 68 -3.11 -21.71 10.50
N ASP A 69 -2.38 -22.83 10.31
CA ASP A 69 -1.33 -22.97 9.28
C ASP A 69 -1.86 -22.86 7.82
N PHE A 70 -3.11 -23.28 7.57
CA PHE A 70 -3.71 -23.26 6.22
C PHE A 70 -4.05 -21.84 5.75
N VAL A 71 -4.61 -21.02 6.63
CA VAL A 71 -4.94 -19.61 6.32
C VAL A 71 -3.66 -18.78 6.23
N ALA A 72 -2.68 -19.08 7.09
CA ALA A 72 -1.37 -18.46 7.03
C ALA A 72 -0.65 -18.71 5.69
N PHE A 73 -0.77 -19.91 5.10
CA PHE A 73 -0.17 -20.22 3.80
C PHE A 73 -0.82 -19.43 2.64
N ILE A 74 -2.15 -19.30 2.65
CA ILE A 74 -2.86 -18.53 1.62
C ILE A 74 -2.53 -17.03 1.75
N ALA A 75 -2.50 -16.51 2.97
CA ALA A 75 -2.11 -15.12 3.23
C ALA A 75 -0.64 -14.84 2.86
N ALA A 76 0.27 -15.80 3.12
CA ALA A 76 1.66 -15.77 2.65
C ALA A 76 1.76 -15.64 1.13
N GLY A 77 0.98 -16.44 0.39
CA GLY A 77 0.91 -16.35 -1.06
C GLY A 77 0.40 -14.99 -1.54
N ASN A 78 -0.68 -14.48 -0.93
CA ASN A 78 -1.27 -13.19 -1.31
C ASN A 78 -0.30 -12.01 -1.10
N ILE A 79 0.33 -11.93 0.07
CA ILE A 79 1.24 -10.83 0.37
C ILE A 79 2.50 -10.91 -0.50
N LEU A 80 3.03 -12.10 -0.80
CA LEU A 80 4.16 -12.24 -1.73
C LEU A 80 3.80 -11.71 -3.13
N LEU A 81 2.59 -12.04 -3.62
CA LEU A 81 2.09 -11.55 -4.89
C LEU A 81 1.88 -10.04 -4.88
N GLU A 82 1.34 -9.48 -3.80
CA GLU A 82 1.20 -8.04 -3.60
C GLU A 82 2.55 -7.31 -3.65
N TYR A 83 3.58 -7.83 -2.97
CA TYR A 83 4.93 -7.27 -3.02
C TYR A 83 5.52 -7.28 -4.43
N VAL A 84 5.30 -8.34 -5.21
CA VAL A 84 5.76 -8.44 -6.60
C VAL A 84 5.05 -7.41 -7.47
N ILE A 85 3.73 -7.28 -7.35
CA ILE A 85 2.95 -6.29 -8.11
C ILE A 85 3.35 -4.87 -7.71
N ALA A 86 3.53 -4.59 -6.43
CA ALA A 86 3.99 -3.30 -5.94
C ALA A 86 5.38 -2.95 -6.50
N GLY A 87 6.31 -3.90 -6.51
CA GLY A 87 7.63 -3.72 -7.12
C GLY A 87 7.55 -3.42 -8.63
N ALA A 88 6.71 -4.16 -9.36
CA ALA A 88 6.48 -3.93 -10.79
C ALA A 88 5.82 -2.56 -11.07
N ALA A 89 4.85 -2.15 -10.24
CA ALA A 89 4.20 -0.86 -10.33
C ALA A 89 5.20 0.28 -10.10
N VAL A 90 6.06 0.15 -9.09
CA VAL A 90 7.14 1.11 -8.80
C VAL A 90 8.09 1.25 -9.98
N ALA A 91 8.56 0.13 -10.54
CA ALA A 91 9.43 0.14 -11.72
C ALA A 91 8.76 0.84 -12.91
N ARG A 92 7.45 0.60 -13.12
CA ARG A 92 6.68 1.25 -14.19
C ARG A 92 6.57 2.76 -13.98
N THR A 93 6.24 3.21 -12.76
CA THR A 93 6.16 4.65 -12.46
C THR A 93 7.50 5.34 -12.64
N LEU A 94 8.60 4.73 -12.20
CA LEU A 94 9.94 5.28 -12.37
C LEU A 94 10.31 5.40 -13.85
N THR A 95 10.06 4.37 -14.65
CA THR A 95 10.27 4.41 -16.11
C THR A 95 9.45 5.52 -16.77
N SER A 96 8.19 5.70 -16.39
CA SER A 96 7.33 6.78 -16.92
C SER A 96 7.91 8.16 -16.60
N TYR A 97 8.34 8.39 -15.36
CA TYR A 97 8.98 9.67 -14.98
C TYR A 97 10.30 9.90 -15.71
N PHE A 98 11.13 8.87 -15.87
CA PHE A 98 12.38 8.96 -16.63
C PHE A 98 12.12 9.26 -18.12
N ALA A 99 11.10 8.66 -18.74
CA ALA A 99 10.74 8.93 -20.13
C ALA A 99 10.32 10.40 -20.34
N THR A 100 9.50 10.94 -19.45
CA THR A 100 9.10 12.36 -19.49
C THR A 100 10.29 13.30 -19.31
N LEU A 101 11.22 12.97 -18.39
CA LEU A 101 12.44 13.77 -18.19
C LEU A 101 13.38 13.75 -19.41
N LEU A 102 13.44 12.63 -20.11
CA LEU A 102 14.26 12.48 -21.33
C LEU A 102 13.58 13.02 -22.60
N ASN A 103 12.40 13.66 -22.48
CA ASN A 103 11.66 14.25 -23.60
C ASN A 103 11.38 13.28 -24.76
N PHE A 104 11.22 12.00 -24.45
CA PHE A 104 10.50 11.11 -25.35
C PHE A 104 9.02 11.40 -25.14
N ASN A 105 8.42 12.13 -26.09
CA ASN A 105 7.01 12.49 -26.15
C ASN A 105 6.18 11.27 -26.57
#